data_AF-A0A7V9NKK9-F1
#
_entry.id   AF-A0A7V9NKK9-F1
#
_cell.length_a   1.000
_cell.length_b   1.000
_cell.length_c   1.000
_cell.angle_alpha   90.00
_cell.angle_beta   90.00
_cell.angle_gamma   90.00
#
_symmetry.space_group_name_H-M   'P 1'
#
loop_
_entity.id
_entity.type
_entity.pdbx_description
1 polymer ?
#
loop_
_entity_poly.entity_id
_entity_poly.type
_entity_poly.pdbx_seq_one_letter_code
_entity_poly.pdbx_strand_id
1 'polypeptide(L)'
;MSIDRPGDEHATEERVMKREPEQPAPWSRRDMFRIGGMATAVGMIGGVDVAGAAPGAAAADTAEIYTRIGVRPFINLTGTLTVNGGALMLPEVRDAEHQAAAHAVNLDELMERVGARIAELMGCEGAIVTAGA
;
A
#
# COMPACT_ATOMS: atom_id res chain seq x y z
N MET A 1 -1.71 -55.70 24.54
CA MET A 1 -3.15 -55.73 24.81
C MET A 1 -3.83 -55.11 23.60
N SER A 2 -4.04 -55.95 22.58
CA SER A 2 -4.73 -55.58 21.35
C SER A 2 -6.19 -55.33 21.66
N ILE A 3 -6.72 -54.20 21.19
CA ILE A 3 -8.15 -54.03 20.99
C ILE A 3 -8.33 -53.95 19.48
N ASP A 4 -8.68 -55.10 18.96
CA ASP A 4 -9.25 -55.32 17.64
C ASP A 4 -10.71 -54.86 17.68
N ARG A 5 -11.16 -54.13 16.67
CA ARG A 5 -12.57 -54.10 16.27
C ARG A 5 -12.69 -53.90 14.76
N PRO A 6 -13.71 -54.54 14.19
CA PRO A 6 -13.67 -55.20 12.91
C PRO A 6 -14.27 -54.33 11.81
N GLY A 7 -14.06 -54.78 10.57
CA GLY A 7 -14.54 -54.10 9.38
C GLY A 7 -16.05 -54.00 9.29
N ASP A 8 -16.49 -52.94 8.62
CA ASP A 8 -17.75 -52.89 7.92
C ASP A 8 -17.45 -52.59 6.45
N GLU A 9 -17.77 -53.60 5.66
CA GLU A 9 -17.62 -53.78 4.23
C GLU A 9 -18.88 -53.29 3.52
N HIS A 10 -18.84 -52.12 2.89
CA HIS A 10 -19.77 -51.75 1.81
C HIS A 10 -18.98 -50.89 0.82
N ALA A 11 -18.32 -51.48 -0.16
CA ALA A 11 -18.90 -51.76 -1.47
C ALA A 11 -19.59 -50.53 -2.07
N THR A 12 -18.95 -49.98 -3.10
CA THR A 12 -19.57 -49.36 -4.29
C THR A 12 -20.65 -48.33 -4.02
N GLU A 13 -20.31 -47.05 -4.20
CA GLU A 13 -21.04 -46.24 -5.17
C GLU A 13 -20.17 -45.11 -5.71
N GLU A 14 -19.87 -45.27 -6.98
CA GLU A 14 -19.19 -44.35 -7.88
C GLU A 14 -20.04 -43.08 -8.00
N ARG A 15 -19.87 -42.13 -7.07
CA ARG A 15 -20.50 -40.82 -7.19
C ARG A 15 -19.71 -39.99 -8.21
N VAL A 16 -19.95 -40.30 -9.48
CA VAL A 16 -19.63 -39.46 -10.63
C VAL A 16 -20.18 -38.06 -10.32
N MET A 17 -19.29 -37.19 -9.85
CA MET A 17 -19.55 -35.76 -9.70
C MET A 17 -19.74 -35.22 -11.12
N LYS A 18 -20.99 -35.23 -11.57
CA LYS A 18 -21.44 -34.62 -12.82
C LYS A 18 -20.97 -33.16 -12.78
N ARG A 19 -19.94 -32.83 -13.56
CA ARG A 19 -19.51 -31.44 -13.73
C ARG A 19 -20.67 -30.69 -14.37
N GLU A 20 -21.25 -29.74 -13.64
CA GLU A 20 -22.11 -28.74 -14.26
C GLU A 20 -21.30 -27.99 -15.32
N PRO A 21 -21.91 -27.61 -16.47
CA PRO A 21 -21.23 -26.84 -17.48
C PRO A 21 -20.85 -25.49 -16.88
N GLU A 22 -19.54 -25.27 -16.75
CA GLU A 22 -18.95 -23.97 -16.43
C GLU A 22 -19.53 -22.94 -17.40
N GLN A 23 -20.32 -21.99 -16.89
CA GLN A 23 -20.80 -20.88 -17.69
C GLN A 23 -19.59 -20.03 -18.08
N PRO A 24 -19.24 -19.93 -19.38
CA PRO A 24 -18.08 -19.15 -19.78
C PRO A 24 -18.37 -17.68 -19.41
N ALA A 25 -17.46 -17.09 -18.65
CA ALA A 25 -17.50 -15.66 -18.34
C ALA A 25 -17.68 -14.89 -19.66
N PRO A 26 -18.66 -13.96 -19.76
CA PRO A 26 -19.10 -13.44 -21.04
C PRO A 26 -18.01 -12.66 -21.80
N TRP A 27 -16.91 -12.27 -21.14
CA TRP A 27 -15.81 -11.54 -21.77
C TRP A 27 -14.44 -11.98 -21.25
N SER A 28 -13.53 -12.26 -22.18
CA SER A 28 -12.12 -12.43 -21.87
C SER A 28 -11.45 -11.07 -21.65
N ARG A 29 -10.41 -11.02 -20.81
CA ARG A 29 -9.55 -9.82 -20.66
C ARG A 29 -9.03 -9.33 -22.02
N ARG A 30 -8.77 -10.24 -22.95
CA ARG A 30 -8.37 -9.92 -24.33
C ARG A 30 -9.48 -9.24 -25.13
N ASP A 31 -10.73 -9.60 -24.88
CA ASP A 31 -11.88 -8.96 -25.54
C ASP A 31 -12.06 -7.53 -24.99
N MET A 32 -11.83 -7.33 -23.70
CA MET A 32 -11.84 -6.01 -23.08
C MET A 32 -10.75 -5.09 -23.66
N PHE A 33 -9.53 -5.60 -23.90
CA PHE A 33 -8.46 -4.83 -24.56
C PHE A 33 -8.73 -4.58 -26.06
N ARG A 34 -9.35 -5.53 -26.77
CA ARG A 34 -9.72 -5.35 -28.18
C ARG A 34 -10.84 -4.33 -28.35
N ILE A 35 -11.87 -4.39 -27.53
CA ILE A 35 -12.99 -3.45 -27.55
C ILE A 35 -12.51 -2.04 -27.15
N GLY A 36 -11.70 -1.94 -26.08
CA GLY A 36 -11.09 -0.68 -25.67
C GLY A 36 -10.15 -0.09 -26.73
N GLY A 37 -9.36 -0.92 -27.41
CA GLY A 37 -8.48 -0.50 -28.51
C GLY A 37 -9.23 -0.11 -29.80
N MET A 38 -10.38 -0.72 -30.07
CA MET A 38 -11.24 -0.31 -31.20
C MET A 38 -11.98 1.00 -30.91
N ALA A 39 -12.42 1.23 -29.67
CA ALA A 39 -13.09 2.47 -29.28
C ALA A 39 -12.17 3.70 -29.45
N THR A 40 -10.88 3.57 -29.14
CA THR A 40 -9.90 4.64 -29.37
C THR A 40 -9.60 4.86 -30.85
N ALA A 41 -9.51 3.79 -31.66
CA ALA A 41 -9.32 3.91 -33.11
C ALA A 41 -10.52 4.58 -33.82
N VAL A 42 -11.75 4.31 -33.37
CA VAL A 42 -12.96 4.99 -33.88
C VAL A 42 -13.01 6.45 -33.44
N GLY A 43 -12.60 6.76 -32.19
CA GLY A 43 -12.48 8.14 -31.71
C GLY A 43 -11.50 8.99 -32.52
N MET A 44 -10.39 8.41 -32.97
CA MET A 44 -9.38 9.08 -33.81
C MET A 44 -9.84 9.35 -35.25
N ILE A 45 -10.74 8.53 -35.81
CA ILE A 45 -11.28 8.71 -37.17
C ILE A 45 -12.56 9.57 -37.17
N GLY A 46 -13.34 9.52 -36.08
CA GLY A 46 -14.65 10.18 -35.96
C GLY A 46 -14.65 11.52 -35.22
N GLY A 47 -13.51 12.03 -34.74
CA GLY A 47 -13.42 13.35 -34.10
C GLY A 47 -14.24 13.46 -32.80
N VAL A 48 -14.39 12.38 -32.05
CA VAL A 48 -15.01 12.42 -30.72
C VAL A 48 -13.89 12.49 -29.69
N ASP A 49 -13.74 13.66 -29.05
CA ASP A 49 -12.90 13.83 -27.87
C ASP A 49 -13.39 12.87 -26.79
N VAL A 50 -12.69 11.74 -26.63
CA VAL A 50 -12.80 10.92 -25.43
C VAL A 50 -12.18 11.75 -24.32
N ALA A 51 -13.05 12.43 -23.57
CA ALA A 51 -12.69 13.27 -22.43
C ALA A 51 -11.56 12.62 -21.63
N GLY A 52 -10.45 13.36 -21.57
CA GLY A 52 -9.16 12.87 -21.15
C GLY A 52 -9.22 12.15 -19.81
N ALA A 53 -8.44 11.08 -19.69
CA ALA A 53 -7.92 10.67 -18.41
C ALA A 53 -7.26 11.91 -17.79
N ALA A 54 -7.86 12.46 -16.74
CA ALA A 54 -7.27 13.56 -16.00
C ALA A 54 -5.84 13.14 -15.64
N PRO A 55 -4.81 13.97 -15.93
CA PRO A 55 -3.49 13.72 -15.36
C PRO A 55 -3.70 13.65 -13.85
N GLY A 56 -3.42 12.49 -13.27
CA GLY A 56 -3.49 12.30 -11.83
C GLY A 56 -2.72 13.45 -11.21
N ALA A 57 -3.40 14.18 -10.31
CA ALA A 57 -2.92 15.43 -9.72
C ALA A 57 -1.41 15.32 -9.49
N ALA A 58 -0.64 16.05 -10.30
CA ALA A 58 0.80 16.13 -10.11
C ALA A 58 0.98 16.67 -8.71
N ALA A 59 1.41 15.79 -7.79
CA ALA A 59 1.73 16.17 -6.43
C ALA A 59 2.65 17.38 -6.53
N ALA A 60 2.31 18.43 -5.80
CA ALA A 60 3.12 19.65 -5.72
C ALA A 60 4.60 19.28 -5.61
N ASP A 61 5.44 20.00 -6.36
CA ASP A 61 6.82 19.69 -6.74
C ASP A 61 7.79 19.67 -5.54
N THR A 62 7.51 18.84 -4.54
CA THR A 62 8.33 18.63 -3.35
C THR A 62 9.61 17.85 -3.71
N ALA A 63 9.61 17.22 -4.89
CA ALA A 63 10.72 16.50 -5.46
C ALA A 63 11.78 17.43 -6.10
N GLU A 64 11.45 18.71 -6.32
CA GLU A 64 12.30 19.71 -6.98
C GLU A 64 13.65 19.93 -6.26
N ILE A 65 13.68 19.76 -4.93
CA ILE A 65 14.93 19.87 -4.15
C ILE A 65 15.94 18.80 -4.59
N TYR A 66 15.48 17.56 -4.81
CA TYR A 66 16.34 16.46 -5.22
C TYR A 66 16.77 16.60 -6.68
N THR A 67 15.88 17.05 -7.57
CA THR A 67 16.23 17.24 -8.98
C THR A 67 17.24 18.38 -9.16
N ARG A 68 17.18 19.44 -8.35
CA ARG A 68 18.19 20.52 -8.32
C ARG A 68 19.61 20.03 -8.01
N ILE A 69 19.75 18.99 -7.20
CA ILE A 69 21.05 18.36 -6.90
C ILE A 69 21.37 17.16 -7.81
N GLY A 70 20.61 16.96 -8.89
CA GLY A 70 20.83 15.88 -9.86
C GLY A 70 20.36 14.49 -9.40
N VAL A 71 19.60 14.40 -8.32
CA VAL A 71 19.02 13.16 -7.81
C VAL A 71 17.62 12.98 -8.38
N ARG A 72 17.32 11.78 -8.91
CA ARG A 72 16.01 11.44 -9.48
C ARG A 72 15.10 10.83 -8.41
N PRO A 73 13.99 11.49 -8.02
CA PRO A 73 12.97 10.91 -7.17
C PRO A 73 12.28 9.72 -7.87
N PHE A 74 11.82 8.75 -7.08
CA PHE A 74 11.09 7.59 -7.60
C PHE A 74 10.02 7.13 -6.60
N ILE A 75 9.04 6.37 -7.08
CA ILE A 75 8.00 5.77 -6.24
C ILE A 75 8.60 4.54 -5.56
N ASN A 76 8.76 4.58 -4.23
CA ASN A 76 9.29 3.46 -3.48
C ASN A 76 8.23 2.35 -3.31
N LEU A 77 8.43 1.23 -4.01
CA LEU A 77 7.60 0.01 -3.92
C LEU A 77 8.37 -1.18 -3.31
N THR A 78 9.54 -0.91 -2.71
CA THR A 78 10.44 -1.93 -2.13
C THR A 78 10.32 -2.05 -0.62
N GLY A 79 9.38 -1.31 -0.01
CA GLY A 79 9.22 -1.21 1.44
C GLY A 79 10.14 -0.18 2.09
N THR A 80 10.39 -0.31 3.38
CA THR A 80 11.14 0.67 4.20
C THR A 80 12.65 0.41 4.18
N LEU A 81 13.24 0.24 2.99
CA LEU A 81 14.68 0.05 2.85
C LEU A 81 15.42 1.34 3.20
N THR A 82 16.45 1.24 4.05
CA THR A 82 17.27 2.38 4.49
C THR A 82 17.96 3.08 3.32
N VAL A 83 18.39 2.32 2.31
CA VAL A 83 19.00 2.88 1.08
C VAL A 83 18.04 3.79 0.31
N ASN A 84 16.73 3.68 0.55
CA ASN A 84 15.68 4.48 -0.09
C ASN A 84 15.10 5.57 0.83
N GLY A 85 15.70 5.79 2.01
CA GLY A 85 15.24 6.80 2.97
C GLY A 85 14.12 6.35 3.91
N GLY A 86 13.77 5.06 3.94
CA GLY A 86 12.80 4.53 4.90
C GLY A 86 11.35 4.92 4.58
N ALA A 87 10.57 5.19 5.64
CA ALA A 87 9.16 5.57 5.55
C ALA A 87 9.01 7.11 5.45
N LEU A 88 8.02 7.56 4.68
CA LEU A 88 7.68 8.99 4.61
C LEU A 88 6.89 9.42 5.85
N MET A 89 7.15 10.64 6.32
CA MET A 89 6.37 11.24 7.41
C MET A 89 4.94 11.57 6.96
N LEU A 90 3.98 11.34 7.86
CA LEU A 90 2.58 11.72 7.65
C LEU A 90 2.44 13.25 7.58
N PRO A 91 1.47 13.81 6.83
CA PRO A 91 1.28 15.26 6.71
C PRO A 91 1.17 15.98 8.06
N GLU A 92 0.42 15.40 9.00
CA GLU A 92 0.23 15.94 10.35
C GLU A 92 1.53 16.01 11.16
N VAL A 93 2.47 15.09 10.93
CA VAL A 93 3.78 15.10 11.60
C VAL A 93 4.65 16.21 11.04
N ARG A 94 4.63 16.41 9.72
CA ARG A 94 5.36 17.50 9.06
C ARG A 94 4.87 18.87 9.54
N ASP A 95 3.55 19.04 9.66
CA ASP A 95 2.95 20.28 10.16
C ASP A 95 3.34 20.55 11.62
N ALA A 96 3.41 19.50 12.46
CA ALA A 96 3.86 19.62 13.85
C ALA A 96 5.35 19.99 13.94
N GLU A 97 6.21 19.38 13.11
CA GLU A 97 7.63 19.71 13.03
C GLU A 97 7.85 21.17 12.61
N HIS A 98 7.13 21.63 11.57
CA HIS A 98 7.18 23.02 11.12
C HIS A 98 6.76 24.01 12.22
N GLN A 99 5.73 23.69 13.01
CA GLN A 99 5.32 24.51 14.16
C GLN A 99 6.38 24.50 15.26
N ALA A 100 6.94 23.34 15.59
CA ALA A 100 7.95 23.21 16.65
C ALA A 100 9.23 23.97 16.34
N ALA A 101 9.67 24.00 15.07
CA ALA A 101 10.89 24.68 14.64
C ALA A 101 10.87 26.21 14.88
N ALA A 102 9.70 26.82 15.08
CA ALA A 102 9.56 28.26 15.32
C ALA A 102 9.78 28.68 16.79
N HIS A 103 9.99 27.72 17.71
CA HIS A 103 10.02 27.99 19.15
C HIS A 103 11.24 27.36 19.82
N ALA A 104 11.90 28.12 20.70
CA ALA A 104 12.90 27.58 21.61
C ALA A 104 12.21 27.09 22.90
N VAL A 105 12.58 25.90 23.35
CA VAL A 105 12.05 25.26 24.57
C VAL A 105 13.18 24.69 25.42
N ASN A 106 12.91 24.44 26.70
CA ASN A 106 13.83 23.67 27.54
C ASN A 106 13.77 22.20 27.12
N LEU A 107 14.91 21.64 26.72
CA LEU A 107 15.00 20.26 26.25
C LEU A 107 14.79 19.23 27.36
N ASP A 108 15.16 19.54 28.61
CA ASP A 108 14.94 18.62 29.73
C ASP A 108 13.45 18.41 29.99
N GLU A 109 12.67 19.50 29.97
CA GLU A 109 11.21 19.44 30.09
C GLU A 109 10.58 18.73 28.90
N LEU A 110 11.04 19.01 27.68
CA LEU A 110 10.56 18.33 26.47
C LEU A 110 10.76 16.81 26.56
N MET A 111 11.96 16.38 26.96
CA MET A 111 12.30 14.96 27.08
C MET A 111 11.46 14.26 28.15
N GLU A 112 11.23 14.91 29.31
CA GLU A 112 10.35 14.37 30.35
C GLU A 112 8.92 14.17 29.85
N ARG A 113 8.36 15.17 29.15
CA ARG A 113 6.98 15.11 28.62
C ARG A 113 6.82 14.07 27.51
N VAL A 114 7.76 14.03 26.56
CA VAL A 114 7.75 13.06 25.45
C VAL A 114 7.92 11.64 25.97
N GLY A 115 8.86 11.43 26.90
CA GLY A 115 9.09 10.14 27.54
C GLY A 115 7.85 9.62 28.25
N ALA A 116 7.18 10.47 29.05
CA ALA A 116 5.94 10.11 29.73
C ALA A 116 4.83 9.73 28.73
N ARG A 117 4.67 10.49 27.64
CA ARG A 117 3.66 10.20 26.62
C ARG A 117 3.91 8.88 25.89
N ILE A 118 5.16 8.59 25.53
CA ILE A 118 5.51 7.32 24.88
C ILE A 118 5.30 6.17 25.87
N ALA A 119 5.68 6.33 27.13
CA ALA A 119 5.49 5.31 28.15
C ALA A 119 4.01 4.96 28.35
N GLU A 120 3.13 5.97 28.37
CA GLU A 120 1.67 5.78 28.41
C GLU A 120 1.15 4.98 27.21
N LEU A 121 1.59 5.33 25.99
CA LEU A 121 1.17 4.66 24.76
C LEU A 121 1.67 3.22 24.67
N MET A 122 2.88 2.95 25.16
CA MET A 122 3.54 1.64 25.09
C MET A 122 3.23 0.75 26.30
N GLY A 123 2.69 1.31 27.38
CA GLY A 123 2.44 0.60 28.64
C GLY A 123 3.73 0.21 29.38
N CYS A 124 4.79 1.01 29.28
CA CYS A 124 6.05 0.77 29.99
C CYS A 124 6.28 1.77 31.14
N GLU A 125 7.26 1.50 32.00
CA GLU A 125 7.57 2.34 33.16
C GLU A 125 8.23 3.68 32.78
N GLY A 126 8.86 3.75 31.60
CA GLY A 126 9.52 4.94 31.10
C GLY A 126 9.98 4.76 29.65
N ALA A 127 10.23 5.88 28.97
CA ALA A 127 10.73 5.90 27.60
C ALA A 127 11.70 7.07 27.40
N ILE A 128 12.67 6.89 26.51
CA ILE A 128 13.65 7.90 26.10
C ILE A 128 13.77 7.90 24.58
N VAL A 129 13.95 9.08 23.99
CA VAL A 129 14.16 9.26 22.55
C VAL A 129 15.63 9.56 22.28
N THR A 130 16.23 8.80 21.36
CA THR A 130 17.61 8.97 20.89
C THR A 130 17.63 9.31 19.40
N ALA A 131 18.77 9.75 18.88
CA ALA A 131 18.92 10.11 17.47
C ALA A 131 18.79 8.91 16.49
N GLY A 132 18.82 7.69 17.01
CA GLY A 132 18.68 6.45 16.26
C GLY A 132 18.53 5.26 17.21
N ALA A 133 18.11 4.14 16.65
CA ALA A 133 18.06 2.84 17.34
C ALA A 133 19.41 2.14 17.31
#